data_AF-G3B3L4-F1
#
_entry.id   AF-G3B3L4-F1
#
_cell.length_a   1.000
_cell.length_b   1.000
_cell.length_c   1.000
_cell.angle_alpha   90.00
_cell.angle_beta   90.00
_cell.angle_gamma   90.00
#
_symmetry.space_group_name_H-M   'P 1'
#
loop_
_entity.id
_entity.type
_entity.pdbx_description
1 polymer ?
#
loop_
_entity_poly.entity_id
_entity_poly.type
_entity_poly.pdbx_seq_one_letter_code
_entity_poly.pdbx_strand_id
1 'polypeptide(L)'
;MSSHGSMPAPASAPSSISHPSGYTGFAYPGLTSMVNANSDMVMPKVEAQFVDRTTCTVCGKRITRDMGRHMRTHHPDPRFKCIFPREECDHKSQRFNRPYDFKKHLMNKHFHFDNSSVKKSHNLSNKLNQWGNCACGKRFLSNEWLDHHILTKDASELCSLLRRP
;
A
#
# COMPACT_ATOMS: atom_id res chain seq x y z
N MET A 1 57.55 11.97 7.41
CA MET A 1 57.53 10.68 6.68
C MET A 1 56.08 10.44 6.27
N SER A 2 55.45 11.19 5.37
CA SER A 2 55.76 11.51 3.96
C SER A 2 55.67 10.28 3.05
N SER A 3 54.50 10.09 2.45
CA SER A 3 54.22 9.39 1.16
C SER A 3 52.68 9.29 1.01
N HIS A 4 51.94 10.23 0.40
CA HIS A 4 51.78 10.58 -1.02
C HIS A 4 51.43 9.42 -1.97
N GLY A 5 50.26 9.54 -2.61
CA GLY A 5 49.89 8.85 -3.86
C GLY A 5 48.46 8.32 -3.86
N SER A 6 47.57 8.54 -4.82
CA SER A 6 47.42 9.49 -5.94
C SER A 6 46.02 9.23 -6.49
N MET A 7 45.17 10.26 -6.59
CA MET A 7 43.89 10.23 -7.29
C MET A 7 44.12 10.65 -8.75
N PRO A 8 43.54 9.96 -9.75
CA PRO A 8 43.40 10.54 -11.08
C PRO A 8 42.10 11.36 -11.21
N ALA A 9 42.25 12.51 -11.85
CA ALA A 9 41.23 13.50 -12.20
C ALA A 9 40.44 13.10 -13.48
N PRO A 10 39.35 13.82 -13.84
CA PRO A 10 38.41 13.41 -14.88
C PRO A 10 38.86 13.82 -16.29
N ALA A 11 38.56 12.98 -17.27
CA ALA A 11 38.79 13.25 -18.69
C ALA A 11 37.51 13.67 -19.42
N SER A 12 37.56 14.87 -20.02
CA SER A 12 37.11 15.26 -21.36
C SER A 12 35.65 15.03 -21.82
N ALA A 13 34.94 16.13 -22.09
CA ALA A 13 33.76 16.22 -22.97
C ALA A 13 34.18 16.37 -24.46
N PRO A 14 33.27 16.60 -25.43
CA PRO A 14 32.00 15.94 -25.76
C PRO A 14 32.10 15.25 -27.14
N SER A 15 31.41 14.11 -27.34
CA SER A 15 31.28 13.51 -28.68
C SER A 15 29.94 13.88 -29.30
N SER A 16 30.04 14.53 -30.46
CA SER A 16 29.01 14.85 -31.43
C SER A 16 28.17 13.64 -31.82
N ILE A 17 26.88 13.68 -31.51
CA ILE A 17 25.88 12.78 -32.09
C ILE A 17 25.02 13.61 -33.05
N SER A 18 25.28 13.41 -34.34
CA SER A 18 24.46 13.86 -35.45
C SER A 18 23.15 13.07 -35.48
N HIS A 19 22.04 13.75 -35.18
CA HIS A 19 20.70 13.18 -35.38
C HIS A 19 20.35 13.19 -36.88
N PRO A 20 19.78 12.08 -37.42
CA PRO A 20 19.34 12.04 -38.80
C PRO A 20 18.08 12.90 -39.01
N SER A 21 18.14 13.65 -40.10
CA SER A 21 17.08 14.48 -40.67
C SER A 21 15.84 13.64 -40.99
N GLY A 22 14.67 14.09 -40.54
CA GLY A 22 13.41 13.42 -40.83
C GLY A 22 12.25 13.87 -39.96
N TYR A 23 12.01 15.18 -39.82
CA TYR A 23 10.72 15.67 -39.32
C TYR A 23 10.19 16.72 -40.29
N THR A 24 9.17 16.31 -41.02
CA THR A 24 8.38 17.13 -41.95
C THR A 24 7.79 18.31 -41.20
N GLY A 25 7.99 19.51 -41.73
CA GLY A 25 7.51 20.76 -41.16
C GLY A 25 5.99 20.79 -41.05
N PHE A 26 5.51 20.91 -39.82
CA PHE A 26 4.25 21.59 -39.57
C PHE A 26 4.57 23.08 -39.43
N ALA A 27 4.32 23.82 -40.50
CA ALA A 27 4.31 25.27 -40.47
C ALA A 27 3.25 25.72 -39.46
N TYR A 28 3.66 26.25 -38.32
CA TYR A 28 2.74 26.95 -37.44
C TYR A 28 2.24 28.20 -38.17
N PRO A 29 0.93 28.36 -38.42
CA PRO A 29 0.43 29.61 -38.95
C PRO A 29 0.75 30.73 -37.95
N GLY A 30 1.17 31.86 -38.50
CA GLY A 30 1.76 32.97 -37.77
C GLY A 30 0.96 33.40 -36.55
N LEU A 31 1.68 33.63 -35.45
CA LEU A 31 1.21 34.28 -34.23
C LEU A 31 0.87 35.75 -34.48
N THR A 32 -0.12 36.05 -35.32
CA THR A 32 -0.83 37.34 -35.24
C THR A 32 -2.32 37.18 -35.61
N SER A 33 -3.15 37.67 -34.70
CA SER A 33 -4.54 38.12 -34.92
C SER A 33 -5.66 37.09 -34.97
N MET A 34 -6.07 36.61 -33.80
CA MET A 34 -7.48 36.39 -33.48
C MET A 34 -7.75 36.87 -32.04
N VAL A 35 -7.85 38.18 -31.84
CA VAL A 35 -8.38 38.76 -30.59
C VAL A 35 -9.90 38.65 -30.61
N ASN A 36 -10.44 37.54 -30.11
CA ASN A 36 -11.84 37.47 -29.74
C ASN A 36 -11.98 38.05 -28.33
N ALA A 37 -12.18 39.36 -28.24
CA ALA A 37 -12.43 40.06 -26.98
C ALA A 37 -13.86 39.76 -26.50
N ASN A 38 -14.08 38.57 -25.94
CA ASN A 38 -15.29 38.30 -25.17
C ASN A 38 -15.03 38.77 -23.73
N SER A 39 -15.38 40.02 -23.44
CA SER A 39 -15.17 40.68 -22.13
C SER A 39 -16.00 40.09 -20.98
N ASP A 40 -16.92 39.16 -21.29
CA ASP A 40 -17.85 38.57 -20.32
C ASP A 40 -17.36 37.25 -19.70
N MET A 41 -16.13 36.83 -19.97
CA MET A 41 -15.54 35.68 -19.27
C MET A 41 -15.10 36.11 -17.87
N VAL A 42 -16.01 36.00 -16.90
CA VAL A 42 -15.69 36.13 -15.47
C VAL A 42 -14.67 35.05 -15.12
N MET A 43 -13.40 35.44 -15.02
CA MET A 43 -12.34 34.56 -14.56
C MET A 43 -12.68 34.11 -13.13
N PRO A 44 -12.87 32.81 -12.87
CA PRO A 44 -13.08 32.34 -11.52
C PRO A 44 -11.86 32.74 -10.68
N LYS A 45 -12.08 33.51 -9.61
CA LYS A 45 -11.05 33.77 -8.61
C LYS A 45 -10.70 32.44 -7.95
N VAL A 46 -9.67 31.76 -8.46
CA VAL A 46 -9.09 30.59 -7.80
C VAL A 46 -8.26 31.14 -6.65
N GLU A 47 -8.83 31.17 -5.46
CA GLU A 47 -8.07 31.38 -4.24
C GLU A 47 -7.10 30.20 -4.11
N ALA A 48 -5.81 30.49 -4.27
CA ALA A 48 -4.74 29.51 -4.12
C ALA A 48 -4.64 29.12 -2.64
N GLN A 49 -5.43 28.14 -2.23
CA GLN A 49 -5.35 27.58 -0.89
C GLN A 49 -4.08 26.72 -0.80
N PHE A 50 -3.07 27.21 -0.06
CA PHE A 50 -1.86 26.44 0.22
C PHE A 50 -2.20 25.26 1.14
N VAL A 51 -2.49 24.10 0.55
CA VAL A 51 -2.75 22.88 1.30
C VAL A 51 -1.41 22.34 1.82
N ASP A 52 -1.19 22.43 3.13
CA ASP A 52 -0.07 21.75 3.78
C ASP A 52 -0.26 20.24 3.66
N ARG A 53 0.44 19.64 2.70
CA ARG A 53 0.41 18.20 2.42
C ARG A 53 0.93 17.34 3.58
N THR A 54 1.55 17.95 4.58
CA THR A 54 2.03 17.25 5.78
C THR A 54 1.00 17.19 6.89
N THR A 55 -0.09 17.94 6.84
CA THR A 55 -1.11 17.95 7.90
C THR A 55 -2.40 17.28 7.44
N CYS A 56 -2.87 16.28 8.18
CA CYS A 56 -4.12 15.59 7.84
C CYS A 56 -5.33 16.50 8.13
N THR A 57 -6.19 16.71 7.13
CA THR A 57 -7.40 17.53 7.26
C THR A 57 -8.49 16.91 8.15
N VAL A 58 -8.46 15.59 8.37
CA VAL A 58 -9.48 14.89 9.18
C VAL A 58 -9.13 14.88 10.66
N CYS A 59 -7.85 14.73 11.03
CA CYS A 59 -7.44 14.61 12.44
C CYS A 59 -6.39 15.63 12.88
N GLY A 60 -5.97 16.55 12.01
CA GLY A 60 -4.99 17.59 12.32
C GLY A 60 -3.56 17.09 12.55
N LYS A 61 -3.30 15.78 12.41
CA LYS A 61 -1.96 15.21 12.68
C LYS A 61 -1.00 15.52 11.54
N ARG A 62 0.24 15.87 11.91
CA ARG A 62 1.35 16.00 10.97
C ARG A 62 1.89 14.61 10.58
N ILE A 63 1.80 14.27 9.31
CA ILE A 63 2.26 13.02 8.68
C ILE A 63 3.22 13.39 7.56
N THR A 64 4.52 13.22 7.81
CA THR A 64 5.59 13.54 6.83
C THR A 64 5.89 12.39 5.87
N ARG A 65 5.69 11.15 6.31
CA ARG A 65 6.18 9.97 5.57
C ARG A 65 5.23 9.49 4.48
N ASP A 66 3.94 9.33 4.79
CA ASP A 66 2.97 8.72 3.88
C ASP A 66 1.54 9.13 4.25
N MET A 67 1.09 10.27 3.71
CA MET A 67 -0.26 10.79 3.93
C MET A 67 -1.32 9.87 3.30
N GLY A 68 -1.05 9.26 2.16
CA GLY A 68 -2.01 8.34 1.51
C GLY A 68 -2.31 7.10 2.37
N ARG A 69 -1.29 6.53 3.04
CA ARG A 69 -1.50 5.48 4.04
C ARG A 69 -2.24 5.97 5.26
N HIS A 70 -1.98 7.19 5.70
CA HIS A 70 -2.70 7.78 6.82
C HIS A 70 -4.19 7.97 6.50
N MET A 71 -4.54 8.53 5.34
CA MET A 71 -5.94 8.78 4.96
C MET A 71 -6.78 7.50 4.91
N ARG A 72 -6.16 6.33 4.66
CA ARG A 72 -6.84 5.03 4.76
C ARG A 72 -7.34 4.68 6.16
N THR A 73 -6.81 5.28 7.24
CA THR A 73 -7.34 5.06 8.59
C THR A 73 -8.66 5.78 8.84
N HIS A 74 -8.96 6.82 8.04
CA HIS A 74 -10.21 7.58 8.13
C HIS A 74 -11.32 7.02 7.24
N HIS A 75 -11.03 6.00 6.44
CA HIS A 75 -12.05 5.38 5.60
C HIS A 75 -13.15 4.77 6.51
N PRO A 76 -14.42 5.19 6.37
CA PRO A 76 -15.50 4.79 7.26
C PRO A 76 -15.78 3.28 7.15
N ASP A 77 -15.72 2.74 5.93
CA ASP A 77 -15.95 1.32 5.69
C ASP A 77 -14.67 0.50 5.80
N PRO A 78 -14.68 -0.57 6.59
CA PRO A 78 -13.55 -1.45 6.77
C PRO A 78 -13.42 -2.33 5.52
N ARG A 79 -12.24 -2.39 4.93
CA ARG A 79 -12.03 -3.27 3.76
C ARG A 79 -12.06 -4.75 4.11
N PHE A 80 -11.71 -5.09 5.35
CA PHE A 80 -11.67 -6.45 5.85
C PHE A 80 -12.29 -6.51 7.24
N LYS A 81 -13.05 -7.57 7.49
CA LYS A 81 -13.60 -7.89 8.81
C LYS A 81 -13.11 -9.28 9.22
N CYS A 82 -12.84 -9.49 10.50
CA CYS A 82 -12.60 -10.83 11.01
C CYS A 82 -13.83 -11.70 10.72
N ILE A 83 -13.59 -12.88 10.15
CA ILE A 83 -14.60 -13.87 9.80
C ILE A 83 -15.08 -14.66 11.03
N PHE A 84 -14.29 -14.67 12.11
CA PHE A 84 -14.66 -15.32 13.35
C PHE A 84 -15.63 -14.45 14.16
N PRO A 85 -16.61 -15.07 14.85
CA PRO A 85 -17.57 -14.34 15.68
C PRO A 85 -16.89 -13.63 16.84
N ARG A 86 -17.59 -12.67 17.46
CA ARG A 86 -17.07 -11.83 18.55
C ARG A 86 -16.71 -12.60 19.82
N GLU A 87 -17.33 -13.74 20.03
CA GLU A 87 -17.04 -14.64 21.14
C GLU A 87 -15.65 -15.28 21.00
N GLU A 88 -15.24 -15.60 19.77
CA GLU A 88 -13.95 -16.25 19.48
C GLU A 88 -12.85 -15.22 19.14
N CYS A 89 -13.23 -14.00 18.77
CA CYS A 89 -12.30 -12.95 18.33
C CYS A 89 -12.27 -11.79 19.32
N ASP A 90 -11.21 -11.76 20.13
CA ASP A 90 -10.88 -10.72 21.11
C ASP A 90 -10.40 -9.38 20.49
N HIS A 91 -10.52 -9.19 19.17
CA HIS A 91 -10.18 -7.90 18.57
C HIS A 91 -11.33 -6.90 18.72
N LYS A 92 -11.12 -5.83 19.49
CA LYS A 92 -12.13 -4.81 19.88
C LYS A 92 -13.10 -4.41 18.76
N SER A 93 -12.59 -4.14 17.55
CA SER A 93 -13.41 -3.70 16.41
C SER A 93 -13.66 -4.76 15.35
N GLN A 94 -12.91 -5.88 15.34
CA GLN A 94 -12.82 -6.85 14.24
C GLN A 94 -12.63 -6.28 12.83
N ARG A 95 -12.29 -4.99 12.70
CA ARG A 95 -12.26 -4.22 11.44
C ARG A 95 -10.83 -3.87 11.08
N PHE A 96 -10.48 -4.05 9.82
CA PHE A 96 -9.14 -3.80 9.30
C PHE A 96 -9.21 -3.10 7.93
N ASN A 97 -8.33 -2.10 7.73
CA ASN A 97 -8.19 -1.41 6.44
C ASN A 97 -6.96 -1.85 5.63
N ARG A 98 -6.09 -2.69 6.22
CA ARG A 98 -4.87 -3.18 5.57
C ARG A 98 -4.87 -4.71 5.54
N PRO A 99 -4.64 -5.34 4.36
CA PRO A 99 -4.65 -6.80 4.24
C PRO A 99 -3.56 -7.46 5.09
N TYR A 100 -2.40 -6.82 5.21
CA TYR A 100 -1.32 -7.29 6.07
C TYR A 100 -1.75 -7.40 7.54
N ASP A 101 -2.40 -6.37 8.08
CA ASP A 101 -2.82 -6.34 9.49
C ASP A 101 -3.95 -7.35 9.72
N PHE A 102 -4.84 -7.51 8.74
CA PHE A 102 -5.89 -8.53 8.73
C PHE A 102 -5.32 -9.97 8.76
N LYS A 103 -4.45 -10.34 7.80
CA LYS A 103 -3.84 -11.68 7.77
C LYS A 103 -3.03 -11.97 9.04
N LYS A 104 -2.25 -10.98 9.52
CA LYS A 104 -1.49 -11.10 10.78
C LYS A 104 -2.40 -11.34 11.98
N HIS A 105 -3.53 -10.65 12.04
CA HIS A 105 -4.52 -10.85 13.10
C HIS A 105 -5.06 -12.29 13.10
N LEU A 106 -5.49 -12.80 11.94
CA LEU A 106 -6.04 -14.14 11.82
C LEU A 106 -5.06 -15.20 12.35
N MET A 107 -3.81 -15.13 11.93
CA MET A 107 -2.79 -16.08 12.37
C MET A 107 -2.47 -15.95 13.87
N ASN A 108 -2.39 -14.74 14.40
CA ASN A 108 -2.00 -14.53 15.81
C ASN A 108 -3.10 -14.92 16.80
N LYS A 109 -4.37 -14.83 16.40
CA LYS A 109 -5.53 -15.04 17.27
C LYS A 109 -6.28 -16.35 16.99
N HIS A 110 -6.30 -16.84 15.74
CA HIS A 110 -7.13 -17.97 15.33
C HIS A 110 -6.34 -19.17 14.79
N PHE A 111 -5.01 -19.08 14.75
CA PHE A 111 -4.14 -20.19 14.37
C PHE A 111 -3.25 -20.60 15.54
N HIS A 112 -3.22 -21.90 15.82
CA HIS A 112 -2.37 -22.47 16.86
C HIS A 112 -1.07 -22.93 16.23
N PHE A 113 -0.03 -22.11 16.32
CA PHE A 113 1.31 -22.52 15.90
C PHE A 113 1.87 -23.59 16.83
N ASP A 114 2.55 -24.59 16.26
CA ASP A 114 3.28 -25.59 17.05
C ASP A 114 4.39 -24.95 17.89
N ASN A 115 5.12 -24.02 17.25
CA ASN A 115 6.23 -23.34 17.88
C ASN A 115 5.78 -21.99 18.44
N SER A 116 5.82 -21.87 19.77
CA SER A 116 5.45 -20.66 20.49
C SER A 116 6.35 -19.43 20.17
N SER A 117 7.57 -19.65 19.67
CA SER A 117 8.47 -18.56 19.23
C SER A 117 7.91 -17.80 18.02
N VAL A 118 7.24 -18.50 17.10
CA VAL A 118 6.63 -17.91 15.90
C VAL A 118 5.54 -16.92 16.28
N LYS A 119 4.80 -17.20 17.37
CA LYS A 119 3.76 -16.29 17.88
C LYS A 119 4.34 -14.92 18.25
N LYS A 120 5.54 -14.89 18.82
CA LYS A 120 6.25 -13.66 19.22
C LYS A 120 6.83 -12.87 18.04
N SER A 121 6.99 -13.49 16.87
CA SER A 121 7.51 -12.78 15.69
C SER A 121 6.57 -11.64 15.27
N HIS A 122 7.15 -10.47 14.99
CA HIS A 122 6.37 -9.29 14.57
C HIS A 122 6.08 -9.27 13.07
N ASN A 123 6.90 -9.96 12.27
CA ASN A 123 6.83 -9.99 10.83
C ASN A 123 5.85 -11.08 10.35
N LEU A 124 4.92 -10.72 9.46
CA LEU A 124 3.97 -11.67 8.86
C LEU A 124 4.70 -12.75 8.04
N SER A 125 5.74 -12.38 7.28
CA SER A 125 6.43 -13.31 6.39
C SER A 125 7.06 -14.49 7.13
N ASN A 126 7.60 -14.24 8.32
CA ASN A 126 8.20 -15.28 9.15
C ASN A 126 7.16 -16.28 9.68
N LYS A 127 5.88 -15.89 9.72
CA LYS A 127 4.79 -16.76 10.20
C LYS A 127 4.27 -17.65 9.09
N LEU A 128 4.24 -17.19 7.83
CA LEU A 128 3.54 -17.85 6.71
C LEU A 128 3.96 -19.31 6.47
N ASN A 129 5.24 -19.63 6.66
CA ASN A 129 5.79 -20.96 6.41
C ASN A 129 5.88 -21.82 7.67
N GLN A 130 5.04 -21.55 8.67
CA GLN A 130 5.06 -22.26 9.95
C GLN A 130 3.86 -23.19 10.06
N TRP A 131 4.11 -24.37 10.60
CA TRP A 131 3.10 -25.38 10.85
C TRP A 131 2.28 -25.06 12.10
N GLY A 132 1.04 -25.51 12.07
CA GLY A 132 0.13 -25.42 13.20
C GLY A 132 -1.23 -26.00 12.87
N ASN A 133 -2.16 -25.74 13.78
CA ASN A 133 -3.49 -26.32 13.77
C ASN A 133 -4.56 -25.22 13.79
N CYS A 134 -5.63 -25.45 13.06
CA CYS A 134 -6.85 -24.68 13.18
C CYS A 134 -7.64 -25.15 14.42
N ALA A 135 -8.47 -24.28 15.00
CA ALA A 135 -9.40 -24.63 16.07
C ALA A 135 -10.37 -25.77 15.69
N CYS A 136 -10.60 -26.03 14.39
CA CYS A 136 -11.39 -27.16 13.93
C CYS A 136 -10.65 -28.52 14.01
N GLY A 137 -9.38 -28.53 14.41
CA GLY A 137 -8.54 -29.72 14.57
C GLY A 137 -7.66 -30.06 13.37
N LYS A 138 -7.93 -29.50 12.18
CA LYS A 138 -7.10 -29.74 10.99
C LYS A 138 -5.75 -29.02 11.06
N ARG A 139 -4.73 -29.66 10.49
CA ARG A 139 -3.34 -29.18 10.48
C ARG A 139 -2.96 -28.65 9.10
N PHE A 140 -2.26 -27.52 9.07
CA PHE A 140 -1.90 -26.81 7.85
C PHE A 140 -0.58 -26.07 8.00
N LEU A 141 0.03 -25.71 6.86
CA LEU A 141 0.92 -24.56 6.82
C LEU A 141 0.08 -23.29 6.97
N SER A 142 0.59 -22.30 7.70
CA SER A 142 -0.22 -21.13 8.06
C SER A 142 -0.65 -20.26 6.87
N ASN A 143 0.10 -20.27 5.75
CA ASN A 143 -0.31 -19.62 4.49
C ASN A 143 -1.46 -20.37 3.82
N GLU A 144 -1.36 -21.70 3.70
CA GLU A 144 -2.41 -22.55 3.13
C GLU A 144 -3.68 -22.48 3.97
N TRP A 145 -3.55 -22.44 5.29
CA TRP A 145 -4.67 -22.23 6.20
C TRP A 145 -5.42 -20.92 5.91
N LEU A 146 -4.69 -19.82 5.65
CA LEU A 146 -5.32 -18.55 5.32
C LEU A 146 -6.09 -18.65 4.00
N ASP A 147 -5.42 -19.08 2.94
CA ASP A 147 -5.94 -18.92 1.58
C ASP A 147 -6.91 -20.06 1.19
N HIS A 148 -6.69 -21.29 1.67
CA HIS A 148 -7.48 -22.48 1.30
C HIS A 148 -8.46 -22.96 2.38
N HIS A 149 -8.29 -22.57 3.65
CA HIS A 149 -9.17 -23.09 4.72
C HIS A 149 -10.17 -22.09 5.28
N ILE A 150 -9.80 -20.81 5.41
CA ILE A 150 -10.66 -19.81 6.06
C ILE A 150 -11.05 -18.62 5.17
N LEU A 151 -10.21 -18.25 4.18
CA LEU A 151 -10.52 -17.22 3.18
C LEU A 151 -10.86 -17.79 1.80
N THR A 152 -11.03 -19.12 1.71
CA THR A 152 -11.43 -19.78 0.46
C THR A 152 -12.84 -19.36 0.04
N LYS A 153 -13.09 -19.36 -1.27
CA LYS A 153 -14.42 -19.15 -1.84
C LYS A 153 -15.24 -20.44 -1.84
N ASP A 154 -14.57 -21.58 -1.81
CA ASP A 154 -15.20 -22.88 -1.91
C ASP A 154 -15.76 -23.29 -0.56
N ALA A 155 -17.09 -23.32 -0.47
CA ALA A 155 -17.78 -23.70 0.76
C ALA A 155 -17.27 -25.04 1.29
N SER A 156 -17.02 -26.02 0.40
CA SER A 156 -16.51 -27.37 0.69
C SER A 156 -15.22 -27.41 1.53
N GLU A 157 -14.28 -26.49 1.28
CA GLU A 157 -12.99 -26.44 1.96
C GLU A 157 -12.98 -25.49 3.17
N LEU A 158 -13.98 -24.62 3.23
CA LEU A 158 -14.18 -23.68 4.32
C LEU A 158 -14.27 -24.40 5.66
N CYS A 159 -13.57 -23.85 6.64
CA CYS A 159 -13.54 -24.33 8.01
C CYS A 159 -14.96 -24.59 8.56
N SER A 160 -15.15 -25.79 9.10
CA SER A 160 -16.44 -26.22 9.66
C SER A 160 -16.94 -25.30 10.78
N LEU A 161 -16.04 -24.65 11.52
CA LEU A 161 -16.40 -23.69 12.57
C LEU A 161 -16.98 -22.38 12.03
N LEU A 162 -16.66 -22.02 10.78
CA LEU A 162 -17.15 -20.81 10.13
C LEU A 162 -18.44 -21.02 9.35
N ARG A 163 -18.84 -22.28 9.12
CA ARG A 163 -20.07 -22.66 8.41
C ARG A 163 -21.33 -22.62 9.28
N ARG A 164 -21.28 -22.06 10.50
CA ARG A 164 -22.48 -21.97 11.33
C ARG A 164 -23.52 -21.06 10.65
N PRO A 165 -24.81 -21.44 10.69
CA PRO A 165 -25.90 -20.70 10.05
C PRO A 165 -26.10 -19.30 10.64
#